data_AF-A0A966PY37-F1
#
_entry.id   AF-A0A966PY37-F1
#
_cell.length_a   1.000
_cell.length_b   1.000
_cell.length_c   1.000
_cell.angle_alpha   90.00
_cell.angle_beta   90.00
_cell.angle_gamma   90.00
#
_symmetry.space_group_name_H-M   'P 1'
#
loop_
_entity.id
_entity.type
_entity.pdbx_description
1 polymer ?
#
loop_
_entity_poly.entity_id
_entity_poly.type
_entity_poly.pdbx_seq_one_letter_code
_entity_poly.pdbx_strand_id
1 'polypeptide(L)'
;MGLDNDDIKALIAILQKGLSNDIEEESSQPKKKTKSPKTKNAKTTKAVKENKFDDMPEARMHKEDTAIDKKLAKMAPVPRNRPYTPINIQCRVCGRQEAICPSLIESVDRYKCNKCSSSAG
;
A
#
# COMPACT_ATOMS: atom_id res chain seq x y z
N MET A 1 -35.62 -43.64 16.24
CA MET A 1 -36.26 -42.67 15.32
C MET A 1 -35.34 -42.53 14.13
N GLY A 2 -35.64 -43.22 13.03
CA GLY A 2 -34.88 -43.11 11.78
C GLY A 2 -35.38 -41.90 11.01
N LEU A 3 -34.50 -41.20 10.32
CA LEU A 3 -34.88 -40.15 9.38
C LEU A 3 -35.64 -40.80 8.22
N ASP A 4 -36.81 -40.27 7.90
CA ASP A 4 -37.65 -40.81 6.83
C ASP A 4 -37.06 -40.41 5.47
N ASN A 5 -37.35 -41.22 4.43
CA ASN A 5 -36.84 -40.98 3.07
C ASN A 5 -37.23 -39.61 2.51
N ASP A 6 -38.30 -38.99 3.04
CA ASP A 6 -38.74 -37.66 2.62
C ASP A 6 -37.93 -36.53 3.27
N ASP A 7 -37.43 -36.73 4.49
CA ASP A 7 -36.50 -35.80 5.15
C ASP A 7 -35.16 -35.75 4.39
N ILE A 8 -34.71 -36.92 3.91
CA ILE A 8 -33.50 -37.04 3.09
C ILE A 8 -33.66 -36.30 1.76
N LYS A 9 -34.84 -36.39 1.12
CA LYS A 9 -35.12 -35.64 -0.12
C LYS A 9 -35.15 -34.13 0.12
N ALA A 10 -35.72 -33.68 1.24
CA ALA A 10 -35.74 -32.26 1.59
C ALA A 10 -34.32 -31.71 1.81
N LEU A 11 -33.45 -32.47 2.49
CA LEU A 11 -32.04 -32.13 2.68
C LEU A 11 -31.28 -32.04 1.34
N ILE A 12 -31.49 -33.00 0.44
CA ILE A 12 -30.86 -32.97 -0.89
C ILE A 12 -31.32 -31.76 -1.71
N ALA A 13 -32.61 -31.42 -1.67
CA ALA A 13 -33.15 -30.26 -2.38
C ALA A 13 -32.58 -28.92 -1.88
N ILE A 14 -32.31 -28.81 -0.57
CA ILE A 14 -31.67 -27.63 0.03
C ILE A 14 -30.21 -27.52 -0.45
N LEU A 15 -29.47 -28.63 -0.43
CA LEU A 15 -28.08 -28.68 -0.90
C LEU A 15 -27.96 -28.35 -2.39
N GLN A 16 -28.86 -28.85 -3.23
CA GLN A 16 -28.88 -28.54 -4.66
C GLN A 16 -29.18 -27.06 -4.95
N LYS A 17 -30.09 -26.43 -4.19
CA LYS A 17 -30.33 -24.98 -4.27
C LYS A 17 -29.11 -24.15 -3.87
N GLY A 18 -28.31 -24.62 -2.93
CA GLY A 18 -27.06 -23.96 -2.52
C GLY A 18 -25.96 -24.01 -3.59
N LEU A 19 -25.89 -25.09 -4.37
CA LEU A 19 -24.86 -25.31 -5.40
C LEU A 19 -25.17 -24.63 -6.75
N SER A 20 -26.43 -24.27 -7.00
CA SER A 20 -26.87 -23.72 -8.30
C SER A 20 -26.52 -22.24 -8.51
N ASN A 21 -26.03 -21.53 -7.48
CA ASN A 21 -25.79 -20.09 -7.53
C ASN A 21 -24.34 -19.70 -7.89
N ASP A 22 -23.43 -20.65 -8.14
CA ASP A 22 -22.00 -20.36 -8.36
C ASP A 22 -21.44 -20.89 -9.69
N ILE A 23 -22.27 -21.22 -10.67
CA ILE A 23 -21.81 -21.66 -12.00
C ILE A 23 -22.62 -20.97 -13.11
N GLU A 24 -22.44 -19.67 -13.26
CA GLU A 24 -22.67 -19.00 -14.54
C GLU A 24 -21.37 -19.09 -15.36
N GLU A 25 -21.30 -20.12 -16.21
CA GLU A 25 -20.26 -20.26 -17.23
C GLU A 25 -20.39 -19.12 -18.26
N GLU A 26 -19.46 -18.14 -18.21
CA GLU A 26 -19.28 -17.18 -19.30
C GLU A 26 -18.70 -17.90 -20.55
N SER A 27 -19.58 -18.49 -21.37
CA SER A 27 -19.21 -18.99 -22.69
C SER A 27 -19.09 -17.82 -23.69
N SER A 28 -17.93 -17.17 -23.75
CA SER A 28 -17.67 -16.13 -24.75
C SER A 28 -17.35 -16.73 -26.13
N GLN A 29 -18.29 -16.65 -27.09
CA GLN A 29 -18.05 -16.96 -28.50
C GLN A 29 -17.15 -15.90 -29.18
N PRO A 30 -16.22 -16.26 -30.10
CA PRO A 30 -15.38 -15.27 -30.77
C PRO A 30 -16.03 -14.66 -32.02
N LYS A 31 -16.08 -13.33 -32.08
CA LYS A 31 -16.53 -12.53 -33.24
C LYS A 31 -15.49 -12.57 -34.36
N LYS A 32 -15.93 -12.90 -35.59
CA LYS A 32 -15.15 -12.82 -36.84
C LYS A 32 -14.61 -11.39 -37.05
N LYS A 33 -13.33 -11.25 -37.42
CA LYS A 33 -12.74 -10.00 -37.92
C LYS A 33 -12.12 -10.21 -39.30
N THR A 34 -12.48 -9.30 -40.21
CA THR A 34 -12.04 -9.19 -41.59
C THR A 34 -10.54 -8.88 -41.71
N LYS A 35 -9.91 -9.41 -42.77
CA LYS A 35 -8.49 -9.21 -43.09
C LYS A 35 -8.26 -7.82 -43.69
N SER A 36 -7.23 -7.13 -43.21
CA SER A 36 -6.52 -6.08 -43.94
C SER A 36 -5.03 -6.19 -43.63
N PRO A 37 -4.12 -6.23 -44.61
CA PRO A 37 -2.70 -6.35 -44.36
C PRO A 37 -2.14 -4.95 -44.08
N LYS A 38 -1.72 -4.70 -42.84
CA LYS A 38 -0.87 -3.56 -42.50
C LYS A 38 0.33 -4.06 -41.73
N THR A 39 1.49 -3.74 -42.27
CA THR A 39 2.83 -3.98 -41.73
C THR A 39 2.89 -3.61 -40.26
N LYS A 40 3.21 -4.59 -39.41
CA LYS A 40 3.40 -4.36 -37.97
C LYS A 40 4.90 -4.29 -37.71
N ASN A 41 5.40 -3.09 -37.43
CA ASN A 41 6.53 -2.96 -36.54
C ASN A 41 6.13 -3.67 -35.24
N ALA A 42 6.82 -4.76 -34.91
CA ALA A 42 6.56 -5.53 -33.71
C ALA A 42 6.89 -4.65 -32.50
N LYS A 43 5.89 -3.90 -32.01
CA LYS A 43 5.92 -3.41 -30.63
C LYS A 43 5.88 -4.66 -29.78
N THR A 44 7.00 -4.97 -29.13
CA THR A 44 7.04 -5.92 -28.03
C THR A 44 6.03 -5.44 -27.00
N THR A 45 4.84 -6.04 -27.02
CA THR A 45 3.89 -5.94 -25.91
C THR A 45 4.59 -6.57 -24.73
N LYS A 46 5.23 -5.74 -23.90
CA LYS A 46 5.74 -6.18 -22.61
C LYS A 46 4.52 -6.74 -21.89
N ALA A 47 4.48 -8.06 -21.69
CA ALA A 47 3.47 -8.67 -20.85
C ALA A 47 3.50 -7.91 -19.52
N VAL A 48 2.35 -7.39 -19.10
CA VAL A 48 2.22 -6.76 -17.80
C VAL A 48 2.58 -7.85 -16.80
N LYS A 49 3.74 -7.72 -16.16
CA LYS A 49 4.12 -8.64 -15.09
C LYS A 49 3.23 -8.31 -13.91
N GLU A 50 2.21 -9.14 -13.70
CA GLU A 50 1.35 -9.04 -12.54
C GLU A 50 2.14 -9.41 -11.28
N ASN A 51 1.99 -8.58 -10.25
CA ASN A 51 2.64 -8.78 -8.97
C ASN A 51 1.89 -9.83 -8.16
N LYS A 52 2.41 -11.06 -8.15
CA LYS A 52 1.79 -12.19 -7.45
C LYS A 52 1.75 -12.02 -5.93
N PHE A 53 2.52 -11.09 -5.37
CA PHE A 53 2.50 -10.83 -3.93
C PHE A 53 1.19 -10.19 -3.46
N ASP A 54 0.49 -9.44 -4.32
CA ASP A 54 -0.77 -8.79 -3.94
C ASP A 54 -1.94 -9.79 -3.85
N ASP A 55 -1.83 -10.92 -4.55
CA ASP A 55 -2.82 -12.00 -4.58
C ASP A 55 -2.60 -13.05 -3.48
N MET A 56 -1.46 -12.99 -2.79
CA MET A 56 -1.14 -13.93 -1.72
C MET A 56 -1.97 -13.64 -0.45
N PRO A 57 -2.48 -14.68 0.25
CA PRO A 57 -3.27 -14.49 1.47
C PRO A 57 -2.47 -13.80 2.59
N GLU A 58 -1.15 -13.99 2.63
CA GLU A 58 -0.25 -13.36 3.60
C GLU A 58 -0.17 -11.83 3.45
N ALA A 59 -0.48 -11.28 2.27
CA ALA A 59 -0.39 -9.84 2.00
C ALA A 59 -1.40 -9.00 2.80
N ARG A 60 -2.47 -9.63 3.32
CA ARG A 60 -3.53 -8.98 4.09
C ARG A 60 -3.57 -9.36 5.57
N MET A 61 -2.95 -10.48 5.96
CA MET A 61 -2.97 -10.98 7.35
C MET A 61 -2.56 -9.93 8.38
N HIS A 62 -1.50 -9.14 8.11
CA HIS A 62 -1.00 -8.17 9.10
C HIS A 62 -1.75 -6.83 9.11
N LYS A 63 -2.55 -6.53 8.07
CA LYS A 63 -3.22 -5.23 7.95
C LYS A 63 -4.49 -5.17 8.78
N GLU A 64 -5.19 -6.28 8.90
CA GLU A 64 -6.40 -6.40 9.71
C GLU A 64 -6.09 -6.24 11.20
N ASP A 65 -4.96 -6.79 11.66
CA ASP A 65 -4.46 -6.62 13.02
C ASP A 65 -4.19 -5.15 13.37
N THR A 66 -3.64 -4.35 12.45
CA THR A 66 -3.36 -2.93 12.76
C THR A 66 -4.60 -2.12 13.14
N ALA A 67 -5.79 -2.48 12.65
CA ALA A 67 -7.03 -1.79 13.00
C ALA A 67 -7.54 -2.20 14.39
N ILE A 68 -7.37 -3.48 14.74
CA ILE A 68 -7.74 -4.03 16.05
C ILE A 68 -6.74 -3.53 17.10
N ASP A 69 -5.44 -3.59 16.81
CA ASP A 69 -4.37 -3.09 17.67
C ASP A 69 -4.52 -1.60 17.98
N LYS A 70 -4.92 -0.79 16.98
CA LYS A 70 -5.23 0.63 17.21
C LYS A 70 -6.42 0.84 18.15
N LYS A 71 -7.42 -0.04 18.13
CA LYS A 71 -8.60 0.03 19.02
C LYS A 71 -8.29 -0.50 20.43
N LEU A 72 -7.42 -1.51 20.53
CA LEU A 72 -6.96 -2.08 21.79
C LEU A 72 -5.90 -1.20 22.48
N ALA A 73 -5.22 -0.33 21.72
CA ALA A 73 -4.25 0.61 22.27
C ALA A 73 -4.93 1.63 23.20
N LYS A 74 -4.70 1.48 24.50
CA LYS A 74 -5.18 2.40 25.54
C LYS A 74 -4.50 3.77 25.49
N MET A 75 -3.29 3.83 24.93
CA MET A 75 -2.46 5.03 24.83
C MET A 75 -2.08 5.23 23.37
N ALA A 76 -2.18 6.47 22.89
CA ALA A 76 -1.72 6.81 21.56
C ALA A 76 -0.20 6.57 21.46
N PRO A 77 0.31 6.09 20.31
CA PRO A 77 1.74 5.94 20.11
C PRO A 77 2.41 7.31 20.25
N VAL A 78 3.51 7.35 21.00
CA VAL A 78 4.31 8.57 21.16
C VAL A 78 4.85 8.95 19.77
N PRO A 79 4.63 10.19 19.30
CA PRO A 79 5.14 10.63 18.01
C PRO A 79 6.67 10.53 18.04
N ARG A 80 7.24 9.86 17.03
CA ARG A 80 8.69 9.67 16.91
C ARG A 80 9.44 11.00 16.82
N ASN A 81 8.81 12.00 16.19
CA ASN A 81 9.37 13.34 16.06
C ASN A 81 8.62 14.30 16.98
N ARG A 82 9.35 14.92 17.91
CA ARG A 82 8.79 15.98 18.75
C ARG A 82 8.72 17.28 17.95
N PRO A 83 7.61 18.04 18.02
CA PRO A 83 7.57 19.36 17.41
C PRO A 83 8.63 20.24 18.08
N TYR A 84 9.33 21.03 17.28
CA TYR A 84 10.31 22.00 17.75
C TYR A 84 9.99 23.36 17.15
N THR A 85 10.31 24.42 17.88
CA THR A 85 10.29 25.78 17.37
C THR A 85 11.61 26.05 16.65
N PRO A 86 11.61 26.30 15.33
CA PRO A 86 12.84 26.59 14.60
C PRO A 86 13.44 27.91 15.07
N ILE A 87 14.77 27.98 15.13
CA ILE A 87 15.51 29.22 15.41
C ILE A 87 16.06 29.73 14.09
N ASN A 88 15.84 31.02 13.83
CA ASN A 88 16.39 31.71 12.66
C ASN A 88 17.83 32.13 12.98
N ILE A 89 18.80 31.53 12.30
CA ILE A 89 20.23 31.77 12.56
C ILE A 89 20.93 32.11 11.25
N GLN A 90 21.93 32.98 11.34
CA GLN A 90 22.74 33.40 10.22
C GLN A 90 24.08 32.66 10.21
N CYS A 91 24.46 32.06 9.09
CA CYS A 91 25.77 31.44 8.92
C CYS A 91 26.88 32.50 9.02
N ARG A 92 27.88 32.25 9.85
CA ARG A 92 29.02 33.18 10.06
C ARG A 92 29.87 33.42 8.81
N VAL A 93 30.03 32.42 7.94
CA VAL A 93 30.92 32.50 6.76
C VAL A 93 30.22 33.13 5.54
N CYS A 94 28.99 32.69 5.22
CA CYS A 94 28.29 33.16 4.01
C CYS A 94 27.11 34.11 4.27
N GLY A 95 26.74 34.35 5.53
CA GLY A 95 25.66 35.26 5.89
C GLY A 95 24.25 34.77 5.57
N ARG A 96 24.06 33.52 5.13
CA ARG A 96 22.73 32.95 4.83
C ARG A 96 21.93 32.73 6.10
N GLN A 97 20.65 33.11 6.07
CA GLN A 97 19.71 32.86 7.14
C GLN A 97 19.01 31.52 6.90
N GLU A 98 19.01 30.66 7.92
CA GLU A 98 18.39 29.34 7.88
C GLU A 98 17.54 29.13 9.15
N ALA A 99 16.42 28.44 8.98
CA ALA A 99 15.53 28.04 10.08
C ALA A 99 15.85 26.60 10.47
N ILE A 100 16.43 26.41 11.66
CA ILE A 100 17.07 25.14 12.05
C ILE A 100 16.51 24.64 13.38
N CYS A 101 16.53 23.32 13.58
CA CYS A 101 16.22 22.72 14.87
C CYS A 101 17.22 23.21 15.94
N PRO A 102 16.76 23.62 17.13
CA PRO A 102 17.64 24.00 18.24
C PRO A 102 18.66 22.90 18.61
N SER A 103 18.27 21.63 18.48
CA SER A 103 19.13 20.48 18.81
C SER A 103 20.35 20.31 17.90
N LEU A 104 20.40 20.97 16.75
CA LEU A 104 21.51 20.86 15.80
C LEU A 104 22.65 21.85 16.10
N ILE A 105 22.47 22.78 17.03
CA ILE A 105 23.34 23.94 17.20
C ILE A 105 23.72 24.07 18.68
N GLU A 106 25.01 24.04 18.97
CA GLU A 106 25.52 24.28 20.33
C GLU A 106 25.49 25.76 20.71
N SER A 107 25.82 26.65 19.77
CA SER A 107 25.81 28.11 19.96
C SER A 107 25.47 28.84 18.67
N VAL A 108 24.61 29.85 18.78
CA VAL A 108 24.12 30.66 17.65
C VAL A 108 25.30 31.34 16.92
N ASP A 109 26.29 31.83 17.67
CA ASP A 109 27.42 32.60 17.15
C ASP A 109 28.44 31.77 16.35
N ARG A 110 28.43 30.44 16.52
CA ARG A 110 29.36 29.51 15.84
C ARG A 110 28.71 28.78 14.67
N TYR A 111 27.47 29.11 14.34
CA TYR A 111 26.75 28.40 13.30
C TYR A 111 27.38 28.57 11.91
N LYS A 112 27.57 27.44 11.22
CA LYS A 112 27.99 27.34 9.82
C LYS A 112 26.96 26.53 9.05
N CYS A 113 26.59 27.01 7.85
CA CYS A 113 25.73 26.23 6.96
C CYS A 113 26.47 25.01 6.40
N ASN A 114 25.72 24.03 5.91
CA ASN A 114 26.26 22.77 5.37
C ASN A 114 27.25 22.97 4.20
N LYS A 115 27.20 24.12 3.52
CA LYS A 115 28.14 24.46 2.44
C LYS A 115 29.45 25.09 2.94
N CYS A 116 29.42 25.72 4.11
CA CYS A 116 30.58 26.39 4.70
C CYS A 116 31.25 25.59 5.83
N SER A 117 30.69 24.43 6.20
CA SER A 117 31.22 23.54 7.24
C SER A 117 32.64 23.04 6.94
N SER A 118 33.01 22.93 5.66
CA SER A 118 34.36 22.54 5.22
C SER A 118 35.40 23.65 5.30
N SER A 119 34.98 24.92 5.47
CA SER A 119 35.90 26.06 5.51
C SER A 119 36.32 26.39 6.94
N ALA A 120 37.61 26.68 7.13
CA ALA A 120 38.11 27.31 8.35
C ALA A 120 37.51 28.72 8.46
N GLY A 121 36.81 29.01 9.55
CA GLY A 121 36.03 30.23 9.75
C GLY A 121 35.43 30.30 11.15
#